data_AF-I3E483-F1
#
_entry.id   AF-I3E483-F1
#
_cell.length_a   1.000
_cell.length_b   1.000
_cell.length_c   1.000
_cell.angle_alpha   90.00
_cell.angle_beta   90.00
_cell.angle_gamma   90.00
#
_symmetry.space_group_name_H-M   'P 1'
#
loop_
_entity.id
_entity.type
_entity.pdbx_description
1 polymer ?
#
loop_
_entity_poly.entity_id
_entity_poly.type
_entity_poly.pdbx_seq_one_letter_code
_entity_poly.pdbx_strand_id
1 'polypeptide(L)'
;MLKTYTDYINKIAISIPDKFIDVKTGETHSVSQKLQEQIEYHANNSTLIHLVFSALNQYLKPKAANGVTEEILHELSEIKRMIEHGYIPMNHSPQSFDSNNQNLTPKSVDLKEVEDVLEAFGG
;
A
#
# COMPACT_ATOMS: atom_id res chain seq x y z
N MET A 1 29.50 -24.11 2.40
CA MET A 1 28.99 -25.30 1.68
C MET A 1 27.68 -24.91 0.99
N LEU A 2 27.39 -25.50 -0.17
CA LEU A 2 26.13 -25.32 -0.88
C LEU A 2 25.24 -26.51 -0.52
N LYS A 3 24.00 -26.27 -0.09
CA LYS A 3 23.00 -27.33 0.12
C LYS A 3 21.96 -27.28 -0.98
N THR A 4 21.66 -28.42 -1.57
CA THR A 4 20.65 -28.56 -2.63
C THR A 4 19.48 -29.37 -2.12
N TYR A 5 18.28 -28.82 -2.25
CA TYR A 5 17.01 -29.42 -1.87
C TYR A 5 16.21 -29.71 -3.13
N THR A 6 15.74 -30.94 -3.27
CA THR A 6 15.05 -31.40 -4.48
C THR A 6 13.65 -31.87 -4.13
N ASP A 7 12.67 -31.30 -4.81
CA ASP A 7 11.31 -31.80 -4.92
C ASP A 7 11.25 -32.72 -6.15
N TYR A 8 11.25 -34.04 -5.89
CA TYR A 8 11.30 -35.05 -6.95
C TYR A 8 9.98 -35.19 -7.73
N ILE A 9 8.85 -34.82 -7.11
CA ILE A 9 7.53 -34.93 -7.74
C ILE A 9 7.34 -33.80 -8.76
N ASN A 10 7.64 -32.57 -8.35
CA ASN A 10 7.52 -31.40 -9.22
C ASN A 10 8.77 -31.12 -10.05
N LYS A 11 9.84 -31.91 -9.88
CA LYS A 11 11.14 -31.77 -10.56
C LYS A 11 11.77 -30.39 -10.37
N ILE A 12 11.73 -29.89 -9.13
CA ILE A 12 12.30 -28.58 -8.77
C ILE A 12 13.48 -28.81 -7.84
N ALA A 13 14.58 -28.11 -8.08
CA ALA A 13 15.74 -28.12 -7.20
C ALA A 13 16.08 -26.68 -6.79
N ILE A 14 16.34 -26.47 -5.51
CA ILE A 14 16.76 -25.20 -4.93
C ILE A 14 18.10 -25.41 -4.26
N SER A 15 19.08 -24.60 -4.63
CA SER A 15 20.41 -24.61 -4.02
C SER A 15 20.65 -23.33 -3.24
N ILE A 16 21.08 -23.45 -1.99
CA ILE A 16 21.23 -22.33 -1.07
C ILE A 16 22.63 -22.35 -0.46
N PRO A 17 23.34 -21.21 -0.46
CA PRO A 17 24.63 -21.08 0.19
C PRO A 17 24.45 -20.94 1.72
N ASP A 18 25.48 -21.29 2.50
CA ASP A 18 25.44 -21.05 3.96
C ASP A 18 25.40 -19.56 4.34
N LYS A 19 25.79 -18.67 3.42
CA LYS A 19 25.87 -17.22 3.64
C LYS A 19 25.33 -16.47 2.43
N PHE A 20 24.68 -15.34 2.67
CA PHE A 20 24.20 -14.42 1.65
C PHE A 20 24.65 -12.99 1.96
N ILE A 21 24.69 -12.15 0.93
CA ILE A 21 25.04 -10.73 1.07
C ILE A 21 23.75 -9.92 1.08
N ASP A 22 23.55 -9.08 2.09
CA ASP A 22 22.51 -8.05 2.03
C ASP A 22 22.99 -6.96 1.09
N VAL A 23 22.30 -6.80 -0.05
CA VAL A 23 22.64 -5.83 -1.10
C VAL A 23 22.54 -4.39 -0.59
N LYS A 24 21.76 -4.13 0.46
CA LYS A 24 21.58 -2.77 1.02
C LYS A 24 22.72 -2.36 1.94
N THR A 25 23.19 -3.29 2.77
CA THR A 25 24.23 -3.01 3.79
C THR A 25 25.62 -3.45 3.34
N GLY A 26 25.71 -4.35 2.35
CA GLY A 26 26.95 -5.00 1.95
C GLY A 26 27.45 -6.05 2.94
N GLU A 27 26.71 -6.31 4.02
CA GLU A 27 27.10 -7.28 5.05
C GLU A 27 26.80 -8.71 4.61
N THR A 28 27.64 -9.64 5.05
CA THR A 28 27.43 -11.07 4.83
C THR A 28 26.72 -11.68 6.03
N HIS A 29 25.53 -12.22 5.81
CA HIS A 29 24.75 -12.90 6.84
C HIS A 29 24.74 -14.41 6.60
N SER A 30 24.76 -15.17 7.70
CA SER A 30 24.53 -16.62 7.64
C SER A 30 23.06 -16.91 7.40
N VAL A 31 22.78 -17.92 6.58
CA VAL A 31 21.41 -18.41 6.38
C VAL A 31 20.90 -19.01 7.69
N SER A 32 19.72 -18.56 8.13
CA SER A 32 19.14 -19.03 9.39
C SER A 32 18.80 -20.51 9.32
N GLN A 33 18.98 -21.22 10.44
CA GLN A 33 18.63 -22.64 10.54
C GLN A 33 17.13 -22.86 10.29
N LYS A 34 16.28 -21.98 10.82
CA LYS A 34 14.83 -22.01 10.60
C LYS A 34 14.46 -21.99 9.11
N LEU A 35 15.19 -21.22 8.29
CA LEU A 35 14.95 -21.20 6.85
C LEU A 35 15.32 -22.55 6.21
N GLN A 36 16.44 -23.16 6.62
CA GLN A 36 16.85 -24.47 6.12
C GLN A 36 15.80 -25.55 6.45
N GLU A 37 15.28 -25.54 7.67
CA GLU A 37 14.23 -26.46 8.12
C GLU A 37 12.93 -26.30 7.32
N GLN A 38 12.52 -25.06 7.00
CA GLN A 38 11.34 -24.83 6.17
C GLN A 38 11.52 -25.37 4.75
N ILE A 39 12.70 -25.19 4.17
CA ILE A 39 12.99 -25.63 2.82
C ILE A 39 13.04 -27.15 2.74
N GLU A 40 13.63 -27.80 3.75
CA GLU A 40 13.61 -29.25 3.89
C GLU A 40 12.17 -29.79 4.04
N TYR A 41 11.35 -29.15 4.87
CA TYR A 41 9.93 -29.49 5.00
C TYR A 41 9.19 -29.39 3.65
N HIS A 42 9.38 -28.31 2.90
CA HIS A 42 8.70 -28.12 1.61
C HIS A 42 9.24 -29.05 0.50
N ALA A 43 10.52 -29.42 0.53
CA ALA A 43 11.09 -30.41 -0.38
C ALA A 43 10.49 -31.80 -0.12
N ASN A 44 10.40 -32.22 1.14
CA ASN A 44 9.82 -33.50 1.53
C ASN A 44 8.32 -33.60 1.21
N ASN A 45 7.59 -32.49 1.35
CA ASN A 45 6.15 -32.44 1.07
C ASN A 45 5.80 -32.16 -0.39
N SER A 46 6.80 -32.08 -1.29
CA SER A 46 6.57 -31.74 -2.70
C SER A 46 5.81 -30.41 -2.89
N THR A 47 6.14 -29.41 -2.08
CA THR A 47 5.53 -28.07 -2.10
C THR A 47 6.57 -26.97 -2.24
N LEU A 48 7.76 -27.32 -2.74
CA LEU A 48 8.89 -26.40 -2.86
C LEU A 48 8.57 -25.23 -3.80
N ILE A 49 7.76 -25.48 -4.83
CA ILE A 49 7.25 -24.44 -5.73
C ILE A 49 6.40 -23.39 -5.01
N HIS A 50 5.55 -23.82 -4.07
CA HIS A 50 4.66 -22.94 -3.33
C HIS A 50 5.45 -22.04 -2.39
N LEU A 51 6.51 -22.56 -1.78
CA LEU A 51 7.42 -21.77 -0.96
C LEU A 51 8.06 -20.64 -1.79
N VAL A 52 8.61 -20.97 -2.96
CA VAL A 52 9.26 -20.00 -3.85
C VAL A 52 8.27 -18.93 -4.31
N PHE A 53 7.10 -19.33 -4.81
CA PHE A 53 6.10 -18.38 -5.27
C PHE A 53 5.55 -17.51 -4.14
N SER A 54 5.35 -18.07 -2.95
CA SER A 54 4.92 -17.30 -1.78
C SER A 54 5.96 -16.26 -1.37
N ALA A 55 7.24 -16.66 -1.35
CA ALA A 55 8.35 -15.77 -1.03
C ALA A 55 8.51 -14.65 -2.07
N LEU A 56 8.45 -14.98 -3.37
CA LEU A 56 8.52 -14.00 -4.46
C LEU A 56 7.33 -13.05 -4.41
N ASN A 57 6.12 -13.57 -4.20
CA ASN A 57 4.94 -12.75 -4.06
C ASN A 57 5.06 -11.80 -2.87
N GLN A 58 5.57 -12.26 -1.73
CA GLN A 58 5.82 -11.41 -0.57
C GLN A 58 6.91 -10.36 -0.82
N TYR A 59 7.95 -10.71 -1.57
CA TYR A 59 9.06 -9.81 -1.90
C TYR A 59 8.67 -8.72 -2.91
N LEU A 60 7.90 -9.10 -3.94
CA LEU A 60 7.47 -8.23 -5.02
C LEU A 60 6.23 -7.42 -4.67
N LYS A 61 5.44 -7.85 -3.69
CA LYS A 61 4.36 -7.02 -3.16
C LYS A 61 4.98 -5.71 -2.67
N PRO A 62 4.53 -4.55 -3.17
CA PRO A 62 4.91 -3.31 -2.56
C PRO A 62 4.53 -3.43 -1.09
N LYS A 63 5.51 -3.32 -0.18
CA LYS A 63 5.20 -2.95 1.19
C LYS A 63 4.45 -1.64 1.02
N ALA A 64 3.13 -1.68 1.08
CA ALA A 64 2.36 -0.49 1.34
C ALA A 64 3.07 0.12 2.55
N ALA A 65 3.61 1.32 2.33
CA ALA A 65 4.02 2.14 3.44
C ALA A 65 2.70 2.41 4.16
N ASN A 66 2.34 1.52 5.10
CA ASN A 66 1.07 1.43 5.83
C ASN A 66 0.90 2.61 6.81
N GLY A 67 1.45 3.77 6.45
CA GLY A 67 1.25 5.05 7.11
C GLY A 67 1.06 6.07 6.00
N VAL A 68 2.09 6.32 5.19
CA VAL A 68 2.07 7.39 4.18
C VAL A 68 0.98 7.23 3.13
N THR A 69 0.76 6.02 2.57
CA THR A 69 -0.27 5.88 1.51
C THR A 69 -1.68 5.91 2.09
N GLU A 70 -1.86 5.42 3.31
CA GLU A 70 -3.16 5.43 3.99
C GLU A 70 -3.50 6.82 4.53
N GLU A 71 -2.51 7.56 5.05
CA GLU A 71 -2.58 8.98 5.41
C GLU A 71 -2.90 9.83 4.17
N ILE A 72 -2.20 9.63 3.05
CA ILE A 72 -2.49 10.35 1.79
C ILE A 72 -3.91 10.03 1.31
N LEU A 73 -4.34 8.76 1.33
CA LEU A 73 -5.70 8.40 0.93
C LEU A 73 -6.75 8.98 1.88
N HIS A 74 -6.46 9.04 3.18
CA HIS A 74 -7.30 9.69 4.18
C HIS A 74 -7.39 11.20 3.92
N GLU A 75 -6.27 11.89 3.73
CA GLU A 75 -6.24 13.32 3.41
C GLU A 75 -6.98 13.63 2.10
N LEU A 76 -6.79 12.80 1.05
CA LEU A 76 -7.52 12.94 -0.20
C LEU A 76 -9.03 12.71 -0.02
N SER A 77 -9.43 11.80 0.87
CA SER A 77 -10.85 11.59 1.21
C SER A 77 -11.45 12.77 1.99
N GLU A 78 -10.66 13.41 2.86
CA GLU A 78 -11.05 14.62 3.57
C GLU A 78 -11.21 15.80 2.61
N ILE A 79 -10.26 15.99 1.68
CA ILE A 79 -10.34 17.00 0.62
C ILE A 79 -11.58 16.76 -0.25
N LYS A 80 -11.81 15.51 -0.66
CA LYS A 80 -13.02 15.13 -1.43
C LYS A 80 -14.29 15.47 -0.64
N ARG A 81 -14.34 15.17 0.65
CA ARG A 81 -15.49 15.52 1.51
C ARG A 81 -15.69 17.03 1.60
N MET A 82 -14.61 17.82 1.72
CA MET A 82 -14.65 19.28 1.75
C MET A 82 -15.16 19.87 0.43
N ILE A 83 -14.82 19.27 -0.71
CA ILE A 83 -15.29 19.68 -2.02
C ILE A 83 -16.77 19.32 -2.20
N GLU A 84 -17.17 18.10 -1.83
CA GLU A 84 -18.54 17.60 -2.01
C GLU A 84 -19.57 18.30 -1.12
N HIS A 85 -19.19 18.73 0.08
CA HIS A 85 -20.11 19.39 1.02
C HIS A 85 -20.09 20.92 0.91
N GLY A 86 -19.30 21.47 -0.02
CA GLY A 86 -19.07 22.91 -0.12
C GLY A 86 -18.28 23.43 1.09
N TYR A 87 -17.34 24.34 0.83
CA TYR A 87 -16.52 24.94 1.87
C TYR A 87 -17.39 25.83 2.79
N ILE A 88 -17.81 25.32 3.95
CA ILE A 88 -18.22 26.15 5.08
C ILE A 88 -16.96 26.32 5.95
N PRO A 89 -16.33 27.52 5.99
CA PRO A 89 -15.19 27.75 6.85
C PRO A 89 -15.65 27.60 8.30
N MET A 90 -15.33 26.47 8.92
CA MET A 90 -15.49 26.32 10.36
C MET A 90 -14.31 27.05 11.00
N ASN A 91 -14.50 28.36 11.19
CA ASN A 91 -13.63 29.21 11.97
C ASN A 91 -13.47 28.58 13.36
N HIS A 92 -12.34 27.91 13.60
CA HIS A 92 -11.79 27.91 14.94
C HIS A 92 -11.11 29.25 15.17
N SER A 93 -11.92 30.27 15.45
CA SER A 93 -11.50 31.41 16.25
C SER A 93 -12.36 31.44 17.50
N PRO A 94 -11.78 31.60 18.69
CA PRO A 94 -12.57 31.76 19.90
C PRO A 94 -13.32 33.10 19.83
N GLN A 95 -14.40 33.19 20.63
CA GLN A 95 -15.01 34.42 21.13
C GLN A 95 -16.37 34.84 20.53
N SER A 96 -17.41 34.37 21.22
CA SER A 96 -18.58 35.10 21.76
C SER A 96 -19.35 36.17 20.95
N PHE A 97 -20.68 36.07 21.10
CA PHE A 97 -21.77 37.05 20.97
C PHE A 97 -22.61 37.06 19.68
N ASP A 98 -23.92 36.91 19.95
CA ASP A 98 -25.12 37.41 19.29
C ASP A 98 -25.63 36.83 17.94
N SER A 99 -26.79 36.16 18.07
CA SER A 99 -28.07 36.45 17.39
C SER A 99 -28.02 37.03 15.97
N ASN A 100 -28.58 36.32 14.98
CA ASN A 100 -29.91 36.59 14.39
C ASN A 100 -30.14 35.75 13.12
N ASN A 101 -31.40 35.41 12.87
CA ASN A 101 -31.95 34.68 11.72
C ASN A 101 -31.45 35.17 10.35
N GLN A 102 -31.32 34.25 9.39
CA GLN A 102 -32.03 34.31 8.09
C GLN A 102 -31.94 32.99 7.30
N ASN A 103 -33.11 32.38 7.07
CA ASN A 103 -33.37 31.39 6.02
C ASN A 103 -32.84 31.90 4.67
N LEU A 104 -32.31 31.03 3.81
CA LEU A 104 -32.47 31.12 2.34
C LEU A 104 -32.08 29.76 1.69
N THR A 105 -32.96 29.33 0.81
CA THR A 105 -33.05 28.04 0.11
C THR A 105 -31.81 27.64 -0.71
N PRO A 106 -31.56 26.33 -0.91
CA PRO A 106 -30.46 25.86 -1.74
C PRO A 106 -30.67 26.27 -3.20
N LYS A 107 -29.75 27.09 -3.72
CA LYS A 107 -29.69 27.49 -5.12
C LYS A 107 -29.13 26.31 -5.93
N SER A 108 -29.92 25.82 -6.88
CA SER A 108 -29.52 24.75 -7.80
C SER A 108 -28.27 25.16 -8.56
N VAL A 109 -27.25 24.30 -8.54
CA VAL A 109 -25.99 24.46 -9.28
C VAL A 109 -26.31 24.55 -10.78
N ASP A 110 -25.81 25.61 -11.42
CA ASP A 110 -25.96 25.83 -12.86
C ASP A 110 -24.96 24.96 -13.62
N LEU A 111 -25.47 23.96 -14.33
CA LEU A 111 -24.67 22.98 -15.06
C LEU A 111 -23.81 23.63 -16.15
N LYS A 112 -24.15 24.86 -16.57
CA LYS A 112 -23.39 25.62 -17.55
C LYS A 112 -22.05 26.13 -16.99
N GLU A 113 -22.00 26.45 -15.70
CA GLU A 113 -20.75 26.86 -15.04
C GLU A 113 -19.76 25.69 -14.94
N VAL A 114 -20.28 24.46 -14.77
CA VAL A 114 -19.47 23.24 -14.73
C VAL A 114 -18.88 22.94 -16.11
N GLU A 115 -19.64 23.14 -17.18
CA GLU A 115 -19.17 22.94 -18.56
C GLU A 115 -18.07 23.94 -18.94
N ASP A 116 -18.27 25.23 -18.63
CA ASP A 116 -17.29 26.29 -18.91
C ASP A 116 -15.95 26.04 -18.17
N VAL A 117 -15.99 25.49 -16.95
CA VAL A 117 -14.79 25.12 -16.19
C VAL A 117 -14.09 23.91 -16.83
N LEU A 118 -14.82 22.88 -17.22
CA LEU A 118 -14.23 21.67 -17.82
C LEU A 118 -13.57 21.97 -19.17
N GLU A 119 -14.13 22.87 -19.98
CA GLU A 119 -13.55 23.29 -21.26
C GLU A 119 -12.25 24.10 -21.06
N ALA A 120 -12.16 24.92 -20.01
CA ALA A 120 -10.96 25.67 -19.69
C ALA A 120 -9.75 24.79 -19.28
N PHE A 121 -9.98 23.56 -18.81
CA PHE A 121 -8.94 22.60 -18.45
C PHE A 121 -8.66 21.55 -19.54
N GLY A 122 -9.55 21.44 -20.53
CA GLY A 122 -9.60 20.31 -21.48
C GLY A 122 -9.41 20.68 -22.95
N GLY A 123 -8.65 21.76 -23.24
CA GLY A 123 -8.28 22.14 -24.60
C GLY A 123 -7.72 20.99 -25.43
#